data_AF-A0A2S0M109-F1
#
_entry.id   AF-A0A2S0M109-F1
#
_cell.length_a   1.000
_cell.length_b   1.000
_cell.length_c   1.000
_cell.angle_alpha   90.00
_cell.angle_beta   90.00
_cell.angle_gamma   90.00
#
_symmetry.space_group_name_H-M   'P 1'
#
loop_
_entity.id
_entity.type
_entity.pdbx_description
1 polymer ?
#
loop_
_entity_poly.entity_id
_entity_poly.type
_entity_poly.pdbx_seq_one_letter_code
_entity_poly.pdbx_strand_id
1 'polypeptide(L)'
;MDREKLMTRRAELMAQLAANTVELERAEEHLEQSQAIYRSTTDGLAMSWRAIERASINPNTPPKELKQLLRLHARAETAAAKEYSERTKRWGHRSGDGHLFACPLGDVPRLNRLMVSADVLGTYRVPPEDLEKPSFFTVALSRPVPTGDVNADGEMQMVRLRSRLRVPVELRQGNDLTLRDVLACRLDDAKGTEQLARFFGADLLASVRASLAK
;
A
#
# COMPACT_ATOMS: atom_id res chain seq x y z
N MET A 1 53.89 -25.68 13.59
CA MET A 1 52.79 -24.91 12.97
C MET A 1 52.51 -23.75 13.90
N ASP A 2 52.94 -22.56 13.50
CA ASP A 2 53.39 -21.51 14.43
C ASP A 2 52.25 -20.76 15.11
N ARG A 3 52.33 -20.65 16.43
CA ARG A 3 51.46 -19.82 17.27
C ARG A 3 51.33 -18.39 16.74
N GLU A 4 52.39 -17.87 16.14
CA GLU A 4 52.42 -16.56 15.50
C GLU A 4 51.47 -16.46 14.29
N LYS A 5 51.47 -17.47 13.40
CA LYS A 5 50.53 -17.53 12.27
C LYS A 5 49.07 -17.60 12.72
N LEU A 6 48.80 -18.31 13.82
CA LEU A 6 47.46 -18.37 14.42
C LEU A 6 47.04 -17.03 15.03
N MET A 7 47.96 -16.30 15.67
CA MET A 7 47.67 -14.98 16.23
C MET A 7 47.43 -13.94 15.13
N THR A 8 48.22 -13.95 14.06
CA THR A 8 48.00 -13.09 12.89
C THR A 8 46.66 -13.40 12.23
N ARG A 9 46.34 -14.69 12.03
CA ARG A 9 45.05 -15.09 11.46
C ARG A 9 43.87 -14.70 12.35
N ARG A 10 44.01 -14.78 13.67
CA ARG A 10 43.00 -14.31 14.62
C ARG A 10 42.81 -12.80 14.54
N ALA A 11 43.89 -12.03 14.44
CA ALA A 11 43.81 -10.58 14.31
C ALA A 11 43.13 -10.17 12.98
N GLU A 12 43.47 -10.84 11.88
CA GLU A 12 42.80 -10.66 10.58
C GLU A 12 41.30 -10.95 10.66
N LEU A 13 40.91 -12.09 11.26
CA LEU A 13 39.50 -12.45 11.40
C LEU A 13 38.73 -11.48 12.30
N MET A 14 39.34 -10.97 13.36
CA MET A 14 38.74 -9.95 14.22
C MET A 14 38.56 -8.63 13.47
N ALA A 15 39.53 -8.23 12.64
CA ALA A 15 39.42 -7.04 11.81
C ALA A 15 38.33 -7.19 10.72
N GLN A 16 38.24 -8.37 10.10
CA GLN A 16 37.17 -8.69 9.14
C GLN A 16 35.79 -8.69 9.80
N LEU A 17 35.66 -9.26 11.00
CA LEU A 17 34.41 -9.24 11.74
C LEU A 17 33.99 -7.80 12.05
N ALA A 18 34.91 -6.96 12.52
CA ALA A 18 34.64 -5.56 12.80
C ALA A 18 34.23 -4.77 11.55
N ALA A 19 34.87 -5.03 10.40
CA ALA A 19 34.48 -4.41 9.13
C ALA A 19 33.07 -4.86 8.70
N ASN A 20 32.81 -6.17 8.75
CA ASN A 20 31.51 -6.73 8.37
C ASN A 20 30.37 -6.23 9.28
N THR A 21 30.61 -6.03 10.58
CA THR A 21 29.59 -5.47 11.48
C THR A 21 29.22 -4.05 11.11
N VAL A 22 30.20 -3.21 10.75
CA VAL A 22 29.93 -1.83 10.30
C VAL A 22 29.20 -1.81 8.96
N GLU A 23 29.53 -2.71 8.04
CA GLU A 23 28.81 -2.84 6.78
C GLU A 23 27.37 -3.30 6.97
N LEU A 24 27.14 -4.25 7.89
CA LEU A 24 25.80 -4.72 8.24
C LEU A 24 24.95 -3.58 8.83
N GLU A 25 25.48 -2.82 9.79
CA GLU A 25 24.78 -1.68 10.39
C GLU A 25 24.37 -0.65 9.33
N ARG A 26 25.28 -0.30 8.41
CA ARG A 26 24.97 0.61 7.29
C ARG A 26 23.89 0.04 6.37
N ALA A 27 23.97 -1.25 6.03
CA ALA A 27 22.97 -1.90 5.19
C ALA A 27 21.59 -1.92 5.85
N GLU A 28 21.52 -2.16 7.16
CA GLU A 28 20.29 -2.10 7.95
C GLU A 28 19.70 -0.69 8.00
N GLU A 29 20.53 0.34 8.21
CA GLU A 29 20.10 1.74 8.16
C GLU A 29 19.54 2.11 6.77
N HIS A 30 20.22 1.72 5.70
CA HIS A 30 19.76 1.93 4.33
C HIS A 30 18.44 1.21 4.05
N LEU A 31 18.28 -0.02 4.57
CA LEU A 31 17.05 -0.78 4.45
C LEU A 31 15.89 -0.08 5.16
N GLU A 32 16.08 0.36 6.41
CA GLU A 32 15.01 1.06 7.16
C GLU A 32 14.65 2.41 6.52
N GLN A 33 15.63 3.16 6.02
CA GLN A 33 15.37 4.39 5.25
C GLN A 33 14.55 4.09 3.99
N SER A 34 14.93 3.07 3.23
CA SER A 34 14.22 2.66 2.01
C SER A 34 12.79 2.20 2.33
N GLN A 35 12.62 1.45 3.43
CA GLN A 35 11.30 1.05 3.90
C GLN A 35 10.47 2.24 4.37
N ALA A 36 11.06 3.23 5.05
CA ALA A 36 10.36 4.43 5.48
C ALA A 36 9.86 5.25 4.27
N ILE A 37 10.69 5.41 3.24
CA ILE A 37 10.29 6.04 1.97
C ILE A 37 9.17 5.24 1.31
N TYR A 38 9.31 3.92 1.24
CA TYR A 38 8.29 3.07 0.62
C TYR A 38 6.95 3.18 1.36
N ARG A 39 6.94 3.16 2.69
CA ARG A 39 5.74 3.25 3.54
C ARG A 39 4.94 4.54 3.31
N SER A 40 5.58 5.65 2.94
CA SER A 40 4.87 6.91 2.65
C SER A 40 4.29 6.99 1.23
N THR A 41 4.58 6.02 0.36
CA THR A 41 3.99 5.95 -0.99
C THR A 41 2.56 5.43 -0.97
N THR A 42 1.82 5.65 -2.06
CA THR A 42 0.46 5.11 -2.25
C THR A 42 0.44 3.59 -2.13
N ASP A 43 1.42 2.91 -2.73
CA ASP A 43 1.47 1.45 -2.75
C ASP A 43 1.89 0.92 -1.37
N GLY A 44 2.89 1.53 -0.73
CA GLY A 44 3.34 1.10 0.61
C GLY A 44 2.26 1.27 1.68
N LEU A 45 1.59 2.43 1.72
CA LEU A 45 0.49 2.66 2.66
C LEU A 45 -0.67 1.69 2.40
N ALA A 46 -1.13 1.55 1.16
CA ALA A 46 -2.21 0.63 0.83
C ALA A 46 -1.86 -0.84 1.11
N MET A 47 -0.62 -1.27 0.84
CA MET A 47 -0.18 -2.62 1.14
C MET A 47 -0.15 -2.91 2.64
N SER A 48 0.28 -1.94 3.45
CA SER A 48 0.26 -2.11 4.91
C SER A 48 -1.16 -2.30 5.46
N TRP A 49 -2.14 -1.58 4.91
CA TRP A 49 -3.55 -1.79 5.25
C TRP A 49 -4.09 -3.11 4.70
N ARG A 50 -3.77 -3.44 3.44
CA ARG A 50 -4.16 -4.69 2.80
C ARG A 50 -3.67 -5.92 3.58
N ALA A 51 -2.49 -5.84 4.19
CA ALA A 51 -1.96 -6.89 5.05
C ALA A 51 -2.83 -7.10 6.29
N ILE A 52 -3.32 -6.03 6.92
CA ILE A 52 -4.26 -6.10 8.05
C ILE A 52 -5.56 -6.78 7.61
N GLU A 53 -6.10 -6.41 6.45
CA GLU A 53 -7.34 -6.98 5.93
C GLU A 53 -7.19 -8.47 5.59
N ARG A 54 -6.09 -8.85 4.96
CA ARG A 54 -5.76 -10.25 4.67
C ARG A 54 -5.65 -11.07 5.95
N ALA A 55 -4.93 -10.53 6.95
CA ALA A 55 -4.78 -11.15 8.26
C ALA A 55 -6.12 -11.27 8.98
N SER A 56 -6.99 -10.26 8.91
CA SER A 56 -8.30 -10.25 9.57
C SER A 56 -9.30 -11.25 8.96
N ILE A 57 -9.18 -11.54 7.65
CA ILE A 57 -10.04 -12.51 6.96
C ILE A 57 -9.56 -13.96 7.18
N ASN A 58 -8.26 -14.15 7.42
CA ASN A 58 -7.69 -15.48 7.65
C ASN A 58 -7.96 -15.94 9.10
N PRO A 59 -8.72 -17.03 9.30
CA PRO A 59 -9.06 -17.52 10.64
C PRO A 59 -7.84 -18.01 11.45
N ASN A 60 -6.73 -18.31 10.78
CA ASN A 60 -5.51 -18.82 11.42
C ASN A 60 -4.54 -17.73 11.88
N THR A 61 -4.87 -16.45 11.65
CA THR A 61 -3.99 -15.34 12.02
C THR A 61 -3.95 -15.18 13.55
N PRO A 62 -2.77 -15.26 14.19
CA PRO A 62 -2.66 -15.03 15.62
C PRO A 62 -2.89 -13.54 15.97
N PRO A 63 -3.54 -13.22 17.12
CA PRO A 63 -3.80 -11.84 17.53
C PRO A 63 -2.54 -10.96 17.64
N LYS A 64 -1.40 -11.57 17.97
CA LYS A 64 -0.11 -10.87 18.06
C LYS A 64 0.36 -10.35 16.70
N GLU A 65 0.13 -11.11 15.63
CA GLU A 65 0.46 -10.69 14.26
C GLU A 65 -0.42 -9.53 13.82
N LEU A 66 -1.74 -9.59 14.07
CA LEU A 66 -2.64 -8.48 13.78
C LEU A 66 -2.22 -7.18 14.49
N LYS A 67 -1.85 -7.28 15.77
CA LYS A 67 -1.32 -6.14 16.54
C LYS A 67 -0.01 -5.59 15.96
N GLN A 68 0.86 -6.45 15.43
CA GLN A 68 2.09 -6.04 14.76
C GLN A 68 1.78 -5.31 13.45
N LEU A 69 0.87 -5.83 12.63
CA LEU A 69 0.45 -5.20 11.36
C LEU A 69 -0.18 -3.82 11.60
N LEU A 70 -1.04 -3.68 12.61
CA LEU A 70 -1.61 -2.39 13.00
C LEU A 70 -0.53 -1.36 13.38
N ARG A 71 0.51 -1.79 14.11
CA ARG A 71 1.64 -0.90 14.43
C ARG A 71 2.44 -0.50 13.19
N LEU A 72 2.65 -1.43 12.25
CA LEU A 72 3.34 -1.13 11.00
C LEU A 72 2.54 -0.15 10.14
N HIS A 73 1.22 -0.31 10.08
CA HIS A 73 0.35 0.62 9.36
C HIS A 73 0.36 2.02 9.99
N ALA A 74 0.23 2.12 11.31
CA ALA A 74 0.31 3.42 12.00
C ALA A 74 1.64 4.16 11.72
N ARG A 75 2.75 3.42 11.59
CA ARG A 75 4.04 3.99 11.15
C ARG A 75 3.99 4.48 9.71
N ALA A 76 3.32 3.76 8.82
CA ALA A 76 3.13 4.18 7.42
C ALA A 76 2.27 5.45 7.31
N GLU A 77 1.17 5.54 8.06
CA GLU A 77 0.35 6.77 8.14
C GLU A 77 1.16 7.96 8.65
N THR A 78 1.95 7.75 9.70
CA THR A 78 2.84 8.79 10.25
C THR A 78 3.87 9.26 9.21
N ALA A 79 4.48 8.32 8.47
CA ALA A 79 5.43 8.63 7.40
C ALA A 79 4.77 9.40 6.24
N ALA A 80 3.54 9.02 5.86
CA ALA A 80 2.75 9.72 4.86
C ALA A 80 2.35 11.14 5.30
N ALA A 81 2.02 11.32 6.58
CA ALA A 81 1.78 12.64 7.18
C ALA A 81 3.00 13.56 7.06
N LYS A 82 4.17 13.00 7.40
CA LYS A 82 5.44 13.72 7.37
C LYS A 82 5.82 14.10 5.94
N GLU A 83 5.66 13.18 4.98
CA GLU A 83 5.84 13.46 3.54
C GLU A 83 4.99 14.65 3.10
N TYR A 84 3.69 14.63 3.42
CA TYR A 84 2.80 15.74 3.07
C TYR A 84 3.24 17.05 3.73
N SER A 85 3.58 17.06 5.02
CA SER A 85 4.05 18.27 5.71
C SER A 85 5.33 18.84 5.08
N GLU A 86 6.29 17.99 4.74
CA GLU A 86 7.53 18.39 4.07
C GLU A 86 7.29 18.93 2.66
N ARG A 87 6.40 18.27 1.90
CA ARG A 87 5.98 18.68 0.57
C ARG A 87 5.31 20.06 0.59
N THR A 88 4.37 20.27 1.51
CA THR A 88 3.67 21.55 1.69
C THR A 88 4.61 22.66 2.14
N LYS A 89 5.58 22.37 3.02
CA LYS A 89 6.61 23.37 3.41
C LYS A 89 7.47 23.82 2.23
N ARG A 90 7.81 22.92 1.31
CA ARG A 90 8.70 23.21 0.17
C ARG A 90 8.00 23.90 -0.98
N TRP A 91 6.76 23.52 -1.29
CA TRP A 91 6.08 23.94 -2.52
C TRP A 91 4.68 24.52 -2.32
N GLY A 92 4.23 24.66 -1.07
CA GLY A 92 2.87 25.07 -0.73
C GLY A 92 1.83 23.95 -0.93
N HIS A 93 0.61 24.20 -0.45
CA HIS A 93 -0.54 23.32 -0.70
C HIS A 93 -1.08 23.55 -2.12
N ARG A 94 -1.52 22.48 -2.78
CA ARG A 94 -2.24 22.54 -4.06
C ARG A 94 -3.55 21.77 -3.97
N SER A 95 -4.52 22.14 -4.80
CA SER A 95 -5.79 21.40 -4.85
C SER A 95 -5.57 19.92 -5.18
N GLY A 96 -6.18 19.05 -4.39
CA GLY A 96 -6.00 17.60 -4.47
C GLY A 96 -4.78 17.05 -3.71
N ASP A 97 -3.97 17.92 -3.09
CA ASP A 97 -3.02 17.52 -2.07
C ASP A 97 -3.72 17.24 -0.74
N GLY A 98 -2.98 16.66 0.20
CA GLY A 98 -3.51 16.29 1.50
C GLY A 98 -2.78 15.12 2.11
N HIS A 99 -3.19 14.80 3.33
CA HIS A 99 -2.74 13.60 4.01
C HIS A 99 -3.22 12.37 3.23
N LEU A 100 -2.31 11.42 3.03
CA LEU A 100 -2.58 10.20 2.27
C LEU A 100 -3.14 9.13 3.19
N PHE A 101 -4.26 8.52 2.79
CA PHE A 101 -4.93 7.44 3.51
C PHE A 101 -5.01 6.19 2.63
N ALA A 102 -4.92 5.01 3.27
CA ALA A 102 -5.35 3.77 2.64
C ALA A 102 -6.87 3.77 2.52
N CYS A 103 -7.40 3.13 1.48
CA CYS A 103 -8.84 2.96 1.28
C CYS A 103 -9.23 1.56 1.78
N PRO A 104 -9.89 1.44 2.94
CA PRO A 104 -10.31 0.15 3.48
C PRO A 104 -11.33 -0.52 2.58
N LEU A 105 -11.47 -1.83 2.67
CA LEU A 105 -12.39 -2.59 1.82
C LEU A 105 -13.86 -2.32 2.13
N GLY A 106 -14.18 -2.10 3.40
CA GLY A 106 -15.55 -2.05 3.89
C GLY A 106 -16.03 -3.40 4.42
N ASP A 107 -17.35 -3.53 4.57
CA ASP A 107 -18.03 -4.53 5.39
C ASP A 107 -18.67 -5.67 4.58
N VAL A 108 -18.20 -5.94 3.36
CA VAL A 108 -18.76 -6.97 2.47
C VAL A 108 -17.79 -8.15 2.30
N PRO A 109 -17.93 -9.26 3.05
CA PRO A 109 -16.92 -10.32 3.09
C PRO A 109 -16.58 -10.94 1.73
N ARG A 110 -17.59 -11.12 0.86
CA ARG A 110 -17.39 -11.69 -0.48
C ARG A 110 -16.53 -10.79 -1.36
N LEU A 111 -16.82 -9.48 -1.35
CA LEU A 111 -16.01 -8.48 -2.05
C LEU A 111 -14.60 -8.42 -1.45
N ASN A 112 -14.48 -8.46 -0.13
CA ASN A 112 -13.20 -8.37 0.56
C ASN A 112 -12.25 -9.51 0.13
N ARG A 113 -12.76 -10.75 0.08
CA ARG A 113 -11.99 -11.90 -0.42
C ARG A 113 -11.55 -11.70 -1.87
N LEU A 114 -12.44 -11.23 -2.73
CA LEU A 114 -12.16 -10.98 -4.15
C LEU A 114 -11.07 -9.91 -4.34
N MET A 115 -11.15 -8.82 -3.58
CA MET A 115 -10.16 -7.73 -3.66
C MET A 115 -8.81 -8.14 -3.08
N VAL A 116 -8.80 -8.92 -2.00
CA VAL A 116 -7.56 -9.48 -1.43
C VAL A 116 -6.92 -10.50 -2.37
N SER A 117 -7.70 -11.35 -3.05
CA SER A 117 -7.15 -12.30 -4.02
C SER A 117 -6.62 -11.64 -5.29
N ALA A 118 -7.22 -10.52 -5.70
CA ALA A 118 -6.79 -9.76 -6.87
C ALA A 118 -5.74 -8.68 -6.55
N ASP A 119 -5.24 -8.62 -5.30
CA ASP A 119 -4.30 -7.62 -4.79
C ASP A 119 -4.69 -6.17 -5.17
N VAL A 120 -5.99 -5.87 -5.03
CA VAL A 120 -6.53 -4.53 -5.32
C VAL A 120 -6.21 -3.62 -4.16
N LEU A 121 -5.45 -2.57 -4.45
CA LEU A 121 -5.06 -1.53 -3.52
C LEU A 121 -5.83 -0.25 -3.81
N GLY A 122 -6.14 0.51 -2.76
CA GLY A 122 -6.78 1.80 -2.87
C GLY A 122 -6.15 2.81 -1.93
N THR A 123 -5.99 4.05 -2.39
CA THR A 123 -5.59 5.19 -1.56
C THR A 123 -6.35 6.44 -1.98
N TYR A 124 -6.45 7.41 -1.08
CA TYR A 124 -6.99 8.73 -1.37
C TYR A 124 -6.26 9.78 -0.53
N ARG A 125 -6.36 11.05 -0.92
CA ARG A 125 -5.83 12.17 -0.13
C ARG A 125 -6.97 13.00 0.44
N VAL A 126 -6.79 13.44 1.68
CA VAL A 126 -7.72 14.35 2.35
C VAL A 126 -6.98 15.65 2.64
N PRO A 127 -7.40 16.79 2.06
CA PRO A 127 -6.82 18.07 2.39
C PRO A 127 -7.19 18.48 3.82
N PRO A 128 -6.36 19.29 4.49
CA PRO A 128 -6.74 19.94 5.74
C PRO A 128 -7.98 20.83 5.56
N GLU A 129 -8.93 20.77 6.51
CA GLU A 129 -10.23 21.45 6.41
C GLU A 129 -10.12 22.99 6.33
N ASP A 130 -9.04 23.54 6.89
CA ASP A 130 -8.71 24.95 6.89
C ASP A 130 -8.17 25.44 5.53
N LEU A 131 -7.66 24.54 4.70
CA LEU A 131 -7.08 24.86 3.39
C LEU A 131 -8.06 24.64 2.24
N GLU A 132 -8.85 23.57 2.28
CA GLU A 132 -9.71 23.19 1.16
C GLU A 132 -10.89 22.32 1.61
N LYS A 133 -12.08 22.63 1.10
CA LYS A 133 -13.26 21.76 1.21
C LYS A 133 -13.50 21.08 -0.13
N PRO A 134 -13.06 19.82 -0.32
CA PRO A 134 -13.16 19.15 -1.60
C PRO A 134 -14.61 18.82 -1.90
N SER A 135 -15.03 19.03 -3.16
CA SER A 135 -16.33 18.52 -3.65
C SER A 135 -16.26 17.05 -4.08
N PHE A 136 -15.06 16.52 -4.29
CA PHE A 136 -14.82 15.11 -4.61
C PHE A 136 -13.47 14.64 -4.06
N PHE A 137 -13.38 13.36 -3.74
CA PHE A 137 -12.11 12.67 -3.52
C PHE A 137 -11.64 11.99 -4.81
N THR A 138 -10.32 11.98 -5.02
CA THR A 138 -9.70 11.13 -6.06
C THR A 138 -9.12 9.90 -5.39
N VAL A 139 -9.71 8.74 -5.66
CA VAL A 139 -9.27 7.43 -5.17
C VAL A 139 -8.37 6.80 -6.23
N ALA A 140 -7.11 6.61 -5.89
CA ALA A 140 -6.15 5.89 -6.72
C ALA A 140 -6.25 4.38 -6.43
N LEU A 141 -6.57 3.61 -7.46
CA LEU A 141 -6.57 2.16 -7.43
C LEU A 141 -5.33 1.62 -8.11
N SER A 142 -4.77 0.54 -7.58
CA SER A 142 -3.72 -0.23 -8.26
C SER A 142 -3.92 -1.73 -8.06
N ARG A 143 -3.52 -2.53 -9.04
CA ARG A 143 -3.46 -4.00 -8.93
C ARG A 143 -2.38 -4.57 -9.83
N PRO A 144 -1.71 -5.68 -9.44
CA PRO A 144 -0.83 -6.40 -10.34
C PRO A 144 -1.65 -7.23 -11.35
N VAL A 145 -1.19 -7.29 -12.59
CA VAL A 145 -1.79 -8.08 -13.67
C VAL A 145 -0.68 -8.76 -14.47
N PRO A 146 -0.79 -10.07 -14.74
CA PRO A 146 0.18 -10.76 -15.58
C PRO A 146 0.14 -10.22 -17.01
N THR A 147 1.30 -10.02 -17.62
CA THR A 147 1.38 -9.59 -19.03
C THR A 147 1.27 -10.76 -20.01
N GLY A 148 1.49 -11.99 -19.53
CA GLY A 148 1.63 -13.18 -20.35
C GLY A 148 3.07 -13.46 -20.80
N ASP A 149 3.98 -12.50 -20.60
CA ASP A 149 5.42 -12.68 -20.83
C ASP A 149 6.10 -13.28 -19.60
N VAL A 150 7.24 -13.93 -19.83
CA VAL A 150 8.03 -14.57 -18.78
C VAL A 150 9.39 -13.86 -18.70
N ASN A 151 9.88 -13.54 -17.50
CA ASN A 151 11.23 -13.00 -17.31
C ASN A 151 12.30 -14.10 -17.42
N ALA A 152 13.58 -13.70 -17.46
CA ALA A 152 14.71 -14.62 -17.64
C ALA A 152 14.76 -15.75 -16.59
N ASP A 153 14.19 -15.52 -15.41
CA ASP A 153 14.10 -16.47 -14.30
C ASP A 153 12.91 -17.46 -14.41
N GLY A 154 12.14 -17.40 -15.50
CA GLY A 154 10.98 -18.28 -15.70
C GLY A 154 9.71 -17.83 -14.96
N GLU A 155 9.73 -16.68 -14.28
CA GLU A 155 8.55 -16.11 -13.62
C GLU A 155 7.68 -15.31 -14.60
N MET A 156 6.39 -15.20 -14.30
CA MET A 156 5.48 -14.40 -15.12
C MET A 156 5.67 -12.92 -14.83
N GLN A 157 5.88 -12.12 -15.86
CA GLN A 157 6.00 -10.67 -15.72
C GLN A 157 4.66 -10.07 -15.28
N MET A 158 4.74 -9.19 -14.29
CA MET A 158 3.58 -8.51 -13.72
C MET A 158 3.67 -7.01 -14.04
N VAL A 159 2.60 -6.46 -14.61
CA VAL A 159 2.42 -5.01 -14.75
C VAL A 159 1.39 -4.53 -13.76
N ARG A 160 1.65 -3.35 -13.17
CA ARG A 160 0.71 -2.73 -12.24
C ARG A 160 -0.27 -1.85 -13.00
N LEU A 161 -1.51 -2.31 -13.14
CA LEU A 161 -2.60 -1.46 -13.62
C LEU A 161 -2.95 -0.42 -12.56
N ARG A 162 -3.24 0.79 -13.01
CA ARG A 162 -3.60 1.92 -12.15
C ARG A 162 -4.84 2.62 -12.70
N SER A 163 -5.71 3.06 -11.81
CA SER A 163 -6.89 3.86 -12.16
C SER A 163 -7.12 4.95 -11.13
N ARG A 164 -7.77 6.03 -11.51
CA ARG A 164 -8.14 7.14 -10.62
C ARG A 164 -9.62 7.40 -10.73
N LEU A 165 -10.35 7.17 -9.65
CA LEU A 165 -11.79 7.32 -9.57
C LEU A 165 -12.11 8.59 -8.81
N ARG A 166 -13.00 9.42 -9.36
CA ARG A 166 -13.55 10.57 -8.63
C ARG A 166 -14.85 10.15 -7.97
N VAL A 167 -14.95 10.39 -6.68
CA VAL A 167 -16.16 10.09 -5.91
C VAL A 167 -16.59 11.29 -5.09
N PRO A 168 -17.90 11.45 -4.83
CA PRO A 168 -18.41 12.54 -3.98
C PRO A 168 -17.82 12.48 -2.57
N VAL A 169 -17.63 13.65 -1.95
CA VAL A 169 -17.07 13.78 -0.59
C VAL A 169 -17.96 13.12 0.48
N GLU A 170 -19.26 13.05 0.22
CA GLU A 170 -20.30 12.50 1.10
C GLU A 170 -20.18 10.98 1.30
N LEU A 171 -19.42 10.28 0.44
CA LEU A 171 -19.16 8.85 0.63
C LEU A 171 -18.19 8.57 1.78
N ARG A 172 -17.40 9.56 2.21
CA ARG A 172 -16.53 9.39 3.36
C ARG A 172 -17.37 9.46 4.64
N GLN A 173 -17.50 8.34 5.34
CA GLN A 173 -18.26 8.24 6.57
C GLN A 173 -17.31 8.29 7.77
N GLY A 174 -17.42 9.34 8.59
CA GLY A 174 -16.47 9.59 9.66
C GLY A 174 -15.05 9.80 9.09
N ASN A 175 -14.12 8.93 9.48
CA ASN A 175 -12.73 9.06 9.04
C ASN A 175 -12.44 8.34 7.71
N ASP A 176 -13.30 7.42 7.29
CA ASP A 176 -12.94 6.43 6.28
C ASP A 176 -13.80 6.54 5.02
N LEU A 177 -13.14 6.39 3.88
CA LEU A 177 -13.75 6.16 2.57
C LEU A 177 -13.43 4.73 2.15
N THR A 178 -14.44 3.87 1.98
CA THR A 178 -14.22 2.45 1.70
C THR A 178 -14.25 2.14 0.20
N LEU A 179 -13.51 1.12 -0.23
CA LEU A 179 -13.55 0.59 -1.60
C LEU A 179 -14.95 0.09 -1.95
N ARG A 180 -15.68 -0.50 -1.00
CA ARG A 180 -17.05 -0.92 -1.22
C ARG A 180 -17.93 0.26 -1.67
N ASP A 181 -17.88 1.38 -0.97
CA ASP A 181 -18.70 2.57 -1.32
C ASP A 181 -18.21 3.23 -2.61
N VAL A 182 -16.89 3.30 -2.81
CA VAL A 182 -16.28 3.82 -4.04
C VAL A 182 -16.72 3.00 -5.25
N LEU A 183 -16.64 1.68 -5.17
CA LEU A 183 -17.02 0.79 -6.26
C LEU A 183 -18.52 0.83 -6.54
N ALA A 184 -19.36 0.81 -5.50
CA ALA A 184 -20.81 0.94 -5.65
C ALA A 184 -21.17 2.25 -6.37
N CYS A 185 -20.66 3.39 -5.90
CA CYS A 185 -20.91 4.69 -6.52
C CYS A 185 -20.45 4.76 -7.98
N ARG A 186 -19.27 4.20 -8.30
CA ARG A 186 -18.74 4.23 -9.68
C ARG A 186 -19.44 3.25 -10.61
N LEU A 187 -20.07 2.21 -10.09
CA LEU A 187 -20.87 1.29 -10.91
C LEU A 187 -22.19 1.93 -11.36
N ASP A 188 -22.75 2.85 -10.59
CA ASP A 188 -23.97 3.58 -10.94
C ASP A 188 -23.75 4.68 -12.01
N ASP A 189 -22.48 5.08 -12.25
CA ASP A 189 -22.08 6.00 -13.32
C ASP A 189 -21.60 5.24 -14.55
N ALA A 190 -22.14 5.52 -15.74
CA ALA A 190 -21.73 4.89 -16.99
C ALA A 190 -20.23 5.04 -17.27
N LYS A 191 -19.67 6.23 -17.04
CA LYS A 191 -18.23 6.48 -17.21
C LYS A 191 -17.39 5.73 -16.17
N GLY A 192 -17.90 5.63 -14.94
CA GLY A 192 -17.27 4.88 -13.85
C GLY A 192 -17.23 3.39 -14.14
N THR A 193 -18.35 2.83 -14.60
CA THR A 193 -18.46 1.45 -15.04
C THR A 193 -17.44 1.13 -16.14
N GLU A 194 -17.32 1.97 -17.17
CA GLU A 194 -16.36 1.73 -18.25
C GLU A 194 -14.91 1.75 -17.73
N GLN A 195 -14.59 2.70 -16.86
CA GLN A 195 -13.26 2.80 -16.26
C GLN A 195 -12.94 1.59 -15.37
N LEU A 196 -13.92 1.10 -14.61
CA LEU A 196 -13.79 -0.12 -13.81
C LEU A 196 -13.66 -1.36 -14.69
N ALA A 197 -14.35 -1.42 -15.83
CA ALA A 197 -14.21 -2.51 -16.79
C ALA A 197 -12.79 -2.60 -17.36
N ARG A 198 -12.18 -1.46 -17.71
CA ARG A 198 -10.76 -1.41 -18.12
C ARG A 198 -9.81 -1.81 -17.00
N PHE A 199 -10.11 -1.40 -15.77
CA PHE A 199 -9.25 -1.70 -14.63
C PHE A 199 -9.32 -3.18 -14.22
N PHE A 200 -10.52 -3.75 -14.07
CA PHE A 200 -10.72 -5.12 -13.58
C PHE A 200 -10.72 -6.18 -14.68
N GLY A 201 -11.12 -5.83 -15.91
CA GLY A 201 -11.52 -6.81 -16.91
C GLY A 201 -12.96 -7.30 -16.68
N ALA A 202 -13.53 -7.98 -17.67
CA ALA A 202 -14.94 -8.38 -17.67
C ALA A 202 -15.30 -9.33 -16.51
N ASP A 203 -14.51 -10.38 -16.31
CA ASP A 203 -14.82 -11.44 -15.34
C ASP A 203 -14.75 -10.95 -13.89
N LEU A 204 -13.70 -10.19 -13.56
CA LEU A 204 -13.53 -9.63 -12.23
C LEU A 204 -14.57 -8.54 -11.97
N LEU A 205 -14.91 -7.70 -12.96
CA LEU A 205 -15.98 -6.71 -12.81
C LEU A 205 -17.34 -7.38 -12.56
N ALA A 206 -17.66 -8.45 -13.27
CA ALA A 206 -18.90 -9.21 -13.07
C ALA A 206 -18.95 -9.77 -11.63
N SER A 207 -17.83 -10.30 -11.14
CA SER A 207 -17.71 -10.80 -9.76
C SER A 207 -17.83 -9.70 -8.71
N VAL A 208 -17.29 -8.51 -8.98
CA VAL A 208 -17.44 -7.32 -8.12
C VAL A 208 -18.91 -6.91 -8.04
N ARG A 209 -19.59 -6.80 -9.18
CA ARG A 209 -21.03 -6.47 -9.25
C ARG A 209 -21.87 -7.49 -8.47
N ALA A 210 -21.62 -8.78 -8.68
CA ALA A 210 -22.32 -9.85 -7.99
C ALA A 210 -22.05 -9.88 -6.47
N SER A 211 -20.92 -9.32 -6.02
CA SER A 211 -20.60 -9.22 -4.60
C SER A 211 -21.22 -8.00 -3.93
N LEU A 212 -21.57 -6.97 -4.72
CA LEU A 212 -22.23 -5.75 -4.25
C LEU A 212 -23.75 -5.83 -4.36
N ALA A 213 -24.28 -6.65 -5.26
CA ALA A 213 -25.68 -7.05 -5.29
C ALA A 213 -25.97 -7.94 -4.06
N LYS A 214 -26.96 -7.55 -3.26
CA LYS A 214 -27.33 -8.14 -1.96
C LYS A 214 -27.35 -9.67 -1.97
#